data_AF-A0A2E3ITD5-F1
#
_entry.id   AF-A0A2E3ITD5-F1
#
_cell.length_a   1.000
_cell.length_b   1.000
_cell.length_c   1.000
_cell.angle_alpha   90.00
_cell.angle_beta   90.00
_cell.angle_gamma   90.00
#
_symmetry.space_group_name_H-M   'P 1'
#
loop_
_entity.id
_entity.type
_entity.pdbx_description
1 polymer ?
#
loop_
_entity_poly.entity_id
_entity_poly.type
_entity_poly.pdbx_seq_one_letter_code
_entity_poly.pdbx_strand_id
1 'polypeptide(L)'
;MALETERSKKILIQARQSLIIHAKTLIMKTLRVTLLYLGITSLMATSLQSQSDDFDDGNDNGWTKVNTLAGQGVPATWSFPNGNSYSIAMEGHGIEPLGQPRAGSFIQNIIYQNFYMAVDIIFDPSIDQNMGVLARVKEPGLQTLDGYGAVYNPRDADPGGRLYILNINDEAGTVMAQADIEGDVEENFRIVFRGKGPELKTELYNQADLLNPVATVEVFDESHESGFLGIFSVSDDVSVPIDVTFDNYIAAEEEPYRFELIGATIEGNEMTIEFYSKPGIIYSIEESTDLKLWEEIDDSIEGELGDRTSFTVDYLKGESKFFRFKSFGEE
;
A
#
# COMPACT_ATOMS: atom_id res chain seq x y z
N MET A 1 -28.89 -74.85 -45.16
CA MET A 1 -29.12 -73.44 -45.58
C MET A 1 -29.70 -72.58 -44.46
N ALA A 2 -30.89 -72.84 -43.90
CA ALA A 2 -31.49 -71.95 -42.89
C ALA A 2 -30.68 -71.79 -41.58
N LEU A 3 -30.05 -72.86 -41.09
CA LEU A 3 -29.23 -72.84 -39.87
C LEU A 3 -27.94 -72.00 -39.99
N GLU A 4 -27.39 -71.93 -41.20
CA GLU A 4 -26.14 -71.22 -41.50
C GLU A 4 -26.38 -69.71 -41.54
N THR A 5 -27.54 -69.30 -42.05
CA THR A 5 -27.96 -67.90 -42.10
C THR A 5 -28.23 -67.31 -40.71
N GLU A 6 -28.81 -68.11 -39.79
CA GLU A 6 -29.04 -67.68 -38.42
C GLU A 6 -27.76 -67.52 -37.61
N ARG A 7 -26.79 -68.44 -37.81
CA ARG A 7 -25.49 -68.39 -37.14
C ARG A 7 -24.69 -67.17 -37.60
N SER A 8 -24.69 -66.86 -38.90
CA SER A 8 -24.06 -65.66 -39.45
C SER A 8 -24.71 -64.36 -38.94
N LYS A 9 -26.04 -64.32 -38.78
CA LYS A 9 -26.72 -63.15 -38.19
C LYS A 9 -26.35 -62.92 -36.72
N LYS A 10 -26.29 -63.98 -35.91
CA LYS A 10 -25.87 -63.88 -34.50
C LYS A 10 -24.43 -63.39 -34.36
N ILE A 11 -23.51 -63.89 -35.18
CA ILE A 11 -22.11 -63.46 -35.20
C ILE A 11 -22.01 -61.97 -35.58
N LEU A 12 -22.77 -61.51 -36.58
CA LEU A 12 -22.76 -60.12 -37.02
C LEU A 12 -23.31 -59.16 -35.94
N ILE A 13 -24.35 -59.57 -35.22
CA ILE A 13 -24.92 -58.80 -34.10
C ILE A 13 -23.94 -58.70 -32.94
N GLN A 14 -23.28 -59.82 -32.60
CA GLN A 14 -22.31 -59.87 -31.51
C GLN A 14 -21.05 -59.06 -31.83
N ALA A 15 -20.60 -59.06 -33.09
CA ALA A 15 -19.51 -58.21 -33.56
C ALA A 15 -19.87 -56.72 -33.50
N ARG A 16 -21.10 -56.32 -33.91
CA ARG A 16 -21.58 -54.94 -33.78
C ARG A 16 -21.68 -54.48 -32.33
N GLN A 17 -22.18 -55.32 -31.44
CA GLN A 17 -22.26 -54.99 -30.01
C GLN A 17 -20.87 -54.84 -29.39
N SER A 18 -19.92 -55.72 -29.71
CA SER A 18 -18.53 -55.61 -29.27
C SER A 18 -17.86 -54.33 -29.75
N LEU A 19 -18.11 -53.92 -31.00
CA LEU A 19 -17.57 -52.68 -31.58
C LEU A 19 -18.14 -51.43 -30.89
N ILE A 20 -19.44 -51.43 -30.57
CA ILE A 20 -20.11 -50.33 -29.85
C ILE A 20 -19.59 -50.22 -28.41
N ILE A 21 -19.37 -51.35 -27.74
CA ILE A 21 -18.81 -51.38 -26.38
C ILE A 21 -17.37 -50.86 -26.40
N HIS A 22 -16.51 -51.34 -27.32
CA HIS A 22 -15.14 -50.85 -27.45
C HIS A 22 -15.07 -49.36 -27.81
N ALA A 23 -15.95 -48.88 -28.70
CA ALA A 23 -16.03 -47.46 -29.04
C ALA A 23 -16.45 -46.59 -27.84
N LYS A 24 -17.42 -47.04 -27.04
CA LYS A 24 -17.84 -46.35 -25.80
C LYS A 24 -16.74 -46.34 -24.74
N THR A 25 -15.99 -47.44 -24.58
CA THR A 25 -14.87 -47.52 -23.63
C THR A 25 -13.67 -46.65 -24.07
N LEU A 26 -13.42 -46.55 -25.38
CA LEU A 26 -12.37 -45.69 -25.92
C LEU A 26 -12.72 -44.20 -25.77
N ILE A 27 -13.97 -43.81 -26.05
CA ILE A 27 -14.46 -42.43 -25.88
C ILE A 27 -14.49 -42.02 -24.40
N MET A 28 -14.84 -42.92 -23.48
CA MET A 28 -14.79 -42.62 -22.03
C MET A 28 -13.36 -42.53 -21.48
N LYS A 29 -12.39 -43.25 -22.06
CA LYS A 29 -10.99 -43.17 -21.64
C LYS A 29 -10.28 -41.93 -22.19
N THR A 30 -10.60 -41.48 -23.39
CA THR A 30 -10.07 -40.19 -23.89
C THR A 30 -10.73 -39.00 -23.20
N LEU A 31 -12.04 -39.05 -22.91
CA LEU A 31 -12.72 -37.95 -22.20
C LEU A 31 -12.28 -37.79 -20.73
N ARG A 32 -11.86 -38.88 -20.07
CA ARG A 32 -11.30 -38.82 -18.70
C ARG A 32 -9.82 -38.40 -18.64
N VAL A 33 -9.09 -38.47 -19.74
CA VAL A 33 -7.67 -38.08 -19.78
C VAL A 33 -7.50 -36.63 -20.25
N THR A 34 -8.48 -36.06 -20.97
CA THR A 34 -8.46 -34.63 -21.32
C THR A 34 -9.05 -33.72 -20.23
N LEU A 35 -9.85 -34.26 -19.29
CA LEU A 35 -10.34 -33.49 -18.14
C LEU A 35 -9.36 -33.42 -16.95
N LEU A 36 -8.23 -34.14 -17.00
CA LEU A 36 -7.21 -34.13 -15.95
C LEU A 36 -5.98 -33.26 -16.29
N TYR A 37 -6.07 -32.47 -17.37
CA TYR A 37 -5.05 -31.49 -17.79
C TYR A 37 -5.62 -30.05 -17.88
N LEU A 38 -6.82 -29.83 -17.35
CA LEU A 38 -7.46 -28.53 -17.19
C LEU A 38 -7.84 -28.38 -15.70
N GLY A 39 -6.86 -28.10 -14.84
CA GLY A 39 -7.13 -28.04 -13.40
C GLY A 39 -5.93 -27.73 -12.51
N ILE A 40 -4.91 -27.10 -13.08
CA ILE A 40 -3.88 -26.38 -12.30
C ILE A 40 -3.60 -25.10 -13.07
N THR A 41 -4.62 -24.25 -13.21
CA THR A 41 -4.33 -22.81 -13.19
C THR A 41 -4.01 -22.53 -11.74
N SER A 42 -2.72 -22.43 -11.42
CA SER A 42 -2.31 -21.67 -10.25
C SER A 42 -2.97 -20.29 -10.42
N LEU A 43 -4.03 -20.02 -9.65
CA LEU A 43 -4.27 -18.65 -9.21
C LEU A 43 -2.97 -18.26 -8.50
N MET A 44 -2.07 -17.63 -9.25
CA MET A 44 -1.05 -16.83 -8.62
C MET A 44 -1.87 -15.66 -8.08
N ALA A 45 -2.31 -15.75 -6.83
CA ALA A 45 -2.79 -14.57 -6.13
C ALA A 45 -1.67 -13.54 -6.30
N THR A 46 -1.90 -12.52 -7.13
CA THR A 46 -0.98 -11.40 -7.25
C THR A 46 -1.05 -10.72 -5.90
N SER A 47 -0.07 -11.00 -5.04
CA SER A 47 0.08 -10.25 -3.80
C SER A 47 0.32 -8.81 -4.20
N LEU A 48 -0.66 -7.92 -3.97
CA LEU A 48 -0.45 -6.49 -4.08
C LEU A 48 0.80 -6.15 -3.26
N GLN A 49 1.77 -5.51 -3.90
CA GLN A 49 2.97 -5.10 -3.19
C GLN A 49 2.56 -4.09 -2.12
N SER A 50 2.78 -4.43 -0.86
CA SER A 50 2.60 -3.52 0.26
C SER A 50 3.77 -3.63 1.21
N GLN A 51 4.08 -2.51 1.87
CA GLN A 51 5.10 -2.36 2.88
C GLN A 51 4.55 -1.46 3.97
N SER A 52 4.95 -1.73 5.21
CA SER A 52 4.69 -0.84 6.32
C SER A 52 5.85 -0.87 7.29
N ASP A 53 6.11 0.25 7.93
CA ASP A 53 7.07 0.36 9.01
C ASP A 53 6.54 1.39 10.01
N ASP A 54 6.22 0.94 11.22
CA ASP A 54 5.83 1.80 12.34
C ASP A 54 7.06 2.26 13.15
N PHE A 55 8.26 1.78 12.82
CA PHE A 55 9.53 2.11 13.49
C PHE A 55 9.54 1.85 15.02
N ASP A 56 8.53 1.16 15.56
CA ASP A 56 8.39 0.82 16.98
C ASP A 56 9.44 -0.21 17.44
N ASP A 57 10.15 -0.81 16.48
CA ASP A 57 11.26 -1.73 16.72
C ASP A 57 12.64 -1.02 16.77
N GLY A 58 12.64 0.31 16.62
CA GLY A 58 13.81 1.17 16.75
C GLY A 58 14.90 0.91 15.71
N ASN A 59 14.54 0.42 14.52
CA ASN A 59 15.49 0.25 13.41
C ASN A 59 14.85 0.56 12.04
N ASP A 60 15.69 0.62 11.01
CA ASP A 60 15.30 0.87 9.61
C ASP A 60 15.65 -0.33 8.72
N ASN A 61 15.42 -1.54 9.23
CA ASN A 61 15.69 -2.76 8.48
C ASN A 61 14.86 -2.80 7.19
N GLY A 62 15.54 -2.94 6.04
CA GLY A 62 14.90 -2.93 4.73
C GLY A 62 14.89 -1.57 4.03
N TRP A 63 15.20 -0.50 4.75
CA TRP A 63 15.39 0.82 4.16
C TRP A 63 16.81 1.00 3.65
N THR A 64 16.94 1.74 2.56
CA THR A 64 18.22 2.23 2.07
C THR A 64 18.29 3.74 2.20
N LYS A 65 19.41 4.22 2.76
CA LYS A 65 19.69 5.62 3.03
C LYS A 65 20.16 6.35 1.78
N VAL A 66 19.54 7.47 1.48
CA VAL A 66 20.02 8.46 0.50
C VAL A 66 20.84 9.50 1.26
N ASN A 67 22.17 9.36 1.20
CA ASN A 67 23.12 10.26 1.86
C ASN A 67 24.00 10.98 0.81
N THR A 68 23.38 11.87 0.04
CA THR A 68 23.96 12.46 -1.17
C THR A 68 25.24 13.25 -0.91
N LEU A 69 25.37 13.86 0.28
CA LEU A 69 26.50 14.72 0.63
C LEU A 69 27.55 14.06 1.55
N ALA A 70 27.38 12.78 1.93
CA ALA A 70 28.35 12.07 2.77
C ALA A 70 29.78 12.07 2.20
N GLY A 71 29.90 11.81 0.89
CA GLY A 71 31.20 11.81 0.19
C GLY A 71 31.88 13.17 0.14
N GLN A 72 31.14 14.25 0.46
CA GLN A 72 31.62 15.63 0.50
C GLN A 72 31.93 16.09 1.94
N GLY A 73 31.82 15.20 2.93
CA GLY A 73 32.09 15.51 4.34
C GLY A 73 30.92 16.15 5.09
N VAL A 74 29.72 16.17 4.50
CA VAL A 74 28.48 16.68 5.12
C VAL A 74 27.45 15.55 5.18
N PRO A 75 27.64 14.55 6.06
CA PRO A 75 26.73 13.40 6.11
C PRO A 75 25.41 13.78 6.82
N ALA A 76 24.31 13.22 6.34
CA ALA A 76 23.10 13.12 7.14
C ALA A 76 23.23 12.06 8.24
N THR A 77 22.36 12.16 9.24
CA THR A 77 22.20 11.23 10.34
C THR A 77 20.81 10.62 10.34
N TRP A 78 20.75 9.35 10.71
CA TRP A 78 19.51 8.60 10.92
C TRP A 78 19.48 8.10 12.35
N SER A 79 18.36 8.29 13.04
CA SER A 79 18.22 7.88 14.43
C SER A 79 16.79 7.47 14.76
N PHE A 80 16.62 6.88 15.94
CA PHE A 80 15.31 6.45 16.45
C PHE A 80 15.00 7.16 17.77
N PRO A 81 14.46 8.40 17.74
CA PRO A 81 14.06 9.10 18.94
C PRO A 81 13.13 8.23 19.78
N ASN A 82 13.45 8.06 21.07
CA ASN A 82 12.75 7.16 22.00
C ASN A 82 12.66 5.67 21.58
N GLY A 83 13.34 5.29 20.49
CA GLY A 83 13.32 3.94 19.93
C GLY A 83 12.04 3.56 19.20
N ASN A 84 11.22 4.54 18.77
CA ASN A 84 9.88 4.28 18.24
C ASN A 84 9.45 5.22 17.09
N SER A 85 10.39 5.86 16.43
CA SER A 85 10.13 6.75 15.28
C SER A 85 11.43 6.91 14.49
N TYR A 86 11.37 7.37 13.24
CA TYR A 86 12.53 7.43 12.36
C TYR A 86 12.92 8.86 11.99
N SER A 87 14.03 9.36 12.56
CA SER A 87 14.51 10.73 12.34
C SER A 87 15.60 10.78 11.27
N ILE A 88 15.50 11.77 10.39
CA ILE A 88 16.51 12.15 9.39
C ILE A 88 16.92 13.60 9.66
N ALA A 89 18.22 13.83 9.86
CA ALA A 89 18.75 15.17 10.10
C ALA A 89 20.06 15.41 9.32
N MET A 90 20.30 16.67 8.96
CA MET A 90 21.56 17.15 8.38
C MET A 90 21.74 18.63 8.72
N GLU A 91 22.94 18.98 9.19
CA GLU A 91 23.30 20.35 9.51
C GLU A 91 23.32 21.25 8.27
N GLY A 92 22.91 22.51 8.44
CA GLY A 92 23.21 23.57 7.48
C GLY A 92 24.72 23.78 7.37
N HIS A 93 25.25 23.76 6.15
CA HIS A 93 26.70 23.77 5.92
C HIS A 93 27.21 25.06 5.25
N GLY A 94 26.35 25.83 4.59
CA GLY A 94 26.70 27.11 3.97
C GLY A 94 27.64 26.98 2.75
N ILE A 95 27.63 25.84 2.06
CA ILE A 95 28.56 25.53 0.95
C ILE A 95 27.75 25.48 -0.36
N GLU A 96 27.62 26.64 -1.02
CA GLU A 96 26.83 26.81 -2.26
C GLU A 96 27.05 25.72 -3.32
N PRO A 97 28.30 25.31 -3.66
CA PRO A 97 28.50 24.28 -4.68
C PRO A 97 27.96 22.89 -4.36
N LEU A 98 27.62 22.59 -3.09
CA LEU A 98 27.05 21.30 -2.68
C LEU A 98 25.51 21.28 -2.79
N GLY A 99 24.89 22.45 -2.99
CA GLY A 99 23.44 22.61 -2.89
C GLY A 99 22.95 22.53 -1.45
N GLN A 100 21.63 22.48 -1.26
CA GLN A 100 21.00 22.47 0.06
C GLN A 100 21.20 21.12 0.78
N PRO A 101 21.20 21.10 2.13
CA PRO A 101 21.03 19.89 2.92
C PRO A 101 19.82 19.09 2.46
N ARG A 102 20.04 17.81 2.15
CA ARG A 102 18.98 16.89 1.71
C ARG A 102 19.36 15.46 2.01
N ALA A 103 18.38 14.70 2.47
CA ALA A 103 18.53 13.27 2.72
C ALA A 103 17.18 12.59 2.67
N GLY A 104 17.20 11.28 2.51
CA GLY A 104 15.99 10.48 2.47
C GLY A 104 16.26 9.01 2.68
N SER A 105 15.21 8.21 2.60
CA SER A 105 15.29 6.76 2.68
C SER A 105 14.19 6.13 1.84
N PHE A 106 14.48 4.95 1.30
CA PHE A 106 13.59 4.24 0.39
C PHE A 106 13.64 2.75 0.66
N ILE A 107 12.52 2.08 0.45
CA ILE A 107 12.48 0.61 0.51
C ILE A 107 12.96 0.10 -0.84
N GLN A 108 14.19 -0.42 -0.88
CA GLN A 108 14.73 -1.03 -2.08
C GLN A 108 14.02 -2.36 -2.36
N ASN A 109 13.99 -2.75 -3.64
CA ASN A 109 13.48 -4.02 -4.17
C ASN A 109 11.98 -4.07 -4.52
N ILE A 110 11.24 -2.98 -4.34
CA ILE A 110 9.83 -2.91 -4.73
C ILE A 110 9.60 -1.71 -5.63
N ILE A 111 9.09 -1.98 -6.82
CA ILE A 111 8.88 -0.97 -7.86
C ILE A 111 7.38 -0.83 -8.07
N TYR A 112 6.89 0.38 -7.79
CA TYR A 112 5.49 0.71 -7.91
C TYR A 112 5.23 1.44 -9.22
N GLN A 113 4.19 1.01 -9.94
CA GLN A 113 3.61 1.76 -11.06
C GLN A 113 2.48 2.64 -10.53
N ASN A 114 1.42 2.00 -10.02
CA ASN A 114 0.43 2.65 -9.18
C ASN A 114 0.90 2.60 -7.72
N PHE A 115 0.50 3.59 -6.94
CA PHE A 115 0.85 3.63 -5.54
C PHE A 115 -0.18 4.36 -4.69
N TYR A 116 -0.21 3.96 -3.43
CA TYR A 116 -0.68 4.68 -2.27
C TYR A 116 0.46 4.69 -1.27
N MET A 117 0.72 5.84 -0.66
CA MET A 117 1.73 5.97 0.39
C MET A 117 1.26 7.00 1.40
N ALA A 118 1.41 6.67 2.67
CA ALA A 118 1.09 7.57 3.77
C ALA A 118 2.17 7.46 4.84
N VAL A 119 2.44 8.57 5.51
CA VAL A 119 3.39 8.62 6.61
C VAL A 119 3.02 9.77 7.54
N ASP A 120 3.26 9.57 8.83
CA ASP A 120 3.18 10.62 9.83
C ASP A 120 4.52 11.35 9.89
N ILE A 121 4.45 12.67 9.97
CA ILE A 121 5.64 13.53 10.01
C ILE A 121 5.54 14.41 11.23
N ILE A 122 6.63 14.44 12.01
CA ILE A 122 6.84 15.30 13.16
C ILE A 122 7.99 16.25 12.83
N PHE A 123 7.82 17.54 13.08
CA PHE A 123 8.75 18.57 12.63
C PHE A 123 8.78 19.80 13.53
N ASP A 124 9.85 20.59 13.41
CA ASP A 124 9.95 21.93 13.99
C ASP A 124 9.48 22.98 12.95
N PRO A 125 8.36 23.70 13.19
CA PRO A 125 7.81 24.68 12.25
C PRO A 125 8.69 25.93 12.09
N SER A 126 9.76 26.09 12.88
CA SER A 126 10.73 27.16 12.74
C SER A 126 11.80 26.89 11.68
N ILE A 127 11.94 25.64 11.22
CA ILE A 127 12.91 25.25 10.20
C ILE A 127 12.29 25.41 8.80
N ASP A 128 13.02 26.07 7.90
CA ASP A 128 12.62 26.25 6.50
C ASP A 128 13.07 25.05 5.65
N GLN A 129 12.26 23.99 5.72
CA GLN A 129 12.52 22.73 5.05
C GLN A 129 11.26 22.18 4.38
N ASN A 130 11.50 21.55 3.25
CA ASN A 130 10.56 20.73 2.51
C ASN A 130 10.63 19.30 3.05
N MET A 131 9.53 18.81 3.58
CA MET A 131 9.42 17.47 4.15
C MET A 131 8.29 16.70 3.48
N GLY A 132 8.48 15.40 3.29
CA GLY A 132 7.43 14.57 2.73
C GLY A 132 7.95 13.27 2.17
N VAL A 133 7.39 12.91 1.01
CA VAL A 133 7.52 11.57 0.45
C VAL A 133 7.91 11.62 -1.02
N LEU A 134 8.69 10.63 -1.45
CA LEU A 134 9.14 10.46 -2.82
C LEU A 134 8.42 9.28 -3.46
N ALA A 135 8.00 9.43 -4.71
CA ALA A 135 7.35 8.38 -5.47
C ALA A 135 8.01 8.19 -6.84
N ARG A 136 7.92 6.95 -7.34
CA ARG A 136 8.49 6.53 -8.63
C ARG A 136 9.96 6.93 -8.80
N VAL A 137 10.71 6.82 -7.70
CA VAL A 137 12.12 7.21 -7.65
C VAL A 137 12.95 6.30 -8.55
N LYS A 138 13.82 6.90 -9.36
CA LYS A 138 14.86 6.23 -10.14
C LYS A 138 16.22 6.83 -9.79
N GLU A 139 17.25 6.00 -9.97
CA GLU A 139 18.65 6.41 -9.85
C GLU A 139 18.98 7.24 -8.58
N PRO A 140 18.55 6.80 -7.38
CA PRO A 140 18.74 7.58 -6.16
C PRO A 140 20.23 7.83 -5.92
N GLY A 141 20.62 9.11 -5.97
CA GLY A 141 22.02 9.51 -5.91
C GLY A 141 22.20 11.00 -6.13
N LEU A 142 23.42 11.47 -5.84
CA LEU A 142 23.82 12.87 -6.03
C LEU A 142 23.76 13.21 -7.52
N GLN A 143 22.91 14.19 -7.86
CA GLN A 143 22.62 14.70 -9.20
C GLN A 143 22.06 13.66 -10.17
N THR A 144 21.43 12.59 -9.67
CA THR A 144 20.87 11.53 -10.53
C THR A 144 19.45 11.14 -10.13
N LEU A 145 18.94 11.61 -8.98
CA LEU A 145 17.63 11.19 -8.51
C LEU A 145 16.53 11.79 -9.39
N ASP A 146 15.73 10.91 -9.97
CA ASP A 146 14.52 11.25 -10.72
C ASP A 146 13.27 10.74 -9.99
N GLY A 147 12.12 11.39 -10.18
CA GLY A 147 10.83 10.91 -9.67
C GLY A 147 9.84 12.03 -9.38
N TYR A 148 8.91 11.77 -8.47
CA TYR A 148 7.98 12.77 -7.93
C TYR A 148 8.20 12.98 -6.44
N GLY A 149 7.94 14.20 -5.97
CA GLY A 149 7.86 14.53 -4.56
C GLY A 149 6.48 15.06 -4.18
N ALA A 150 5.91 14.60 -3.08
CA ALA A 150 4.81 15.27 -2.40
C ALA A 150 5.34 15.87 -1.11
N VAL A 151 5.19 17.18 -0.96
CA VAL A 151 6.01 17.97 -0.04
C VAL A 151 5.18 19.00 0.68
N TYR A 152 5.38 19.12 1.98
CA TYR A 152 4.92 20.25 2.78
C TYR A 152 6.12 21.10 3.21
N ASN A 153 6.01 22.43 3.10
CA ASN A 153 6.92 23.37 3.74
C ASN A 153 6.10 24.30 4.66
N PRO A 154 6.37 24.31 5.99
CA PRO A 154 5.64 25.14 6.95
C PRO A 154 5.95 26.64 6.85
N ARG A 155 7.02 27.02 6.14
CA ARG A 155 7.48 28.41 5.99
C ARG A 155 7.05 29.05 4.66
N ASP A 156 6.65 28.23 3.70
CA ASP A 156 6.16 28.69 2.41
C ASP A 156 4.70 29.14 2.52
N ALA A 157 4.48 30.45 2.63
CA ALA A 157 3.19 31.11 2.89
C ALA A 157 2.82 31.22 4.38
N ASP A 158 2.35 32.42 4.76
CA ASP A 158 2.01 32.80 6.12
C ASP A 158 0.57 33.34 6.17
N PRO A 159 -0.34 32.73 6.97
CA PRO A 159 -0.14 31.55 7.82
C PRO A 159 -0.29 30.22 7.04
N GLY A 160 0.21 29.11 7.63
CA GLY A 160 -0.20 27.74 7.28
C GLY A 160 0.79 26.90 6.46
N GLY A 161 1.74 27.52 5.75
CA GLY A 161 2.64 26.79 4.86
C GLY A 161 1.99 26.39 3.53
N ARG A 162 2.67 25.54 2.76
CA ARG A 162 2.21 25.11 1.42
C ARG A 162 2.52 23.65 1.12
N LEU A 163 1.56 23.00 0.44
CA LEU A 163 1.66 21.64 -0.07
C LEU A 163 1.99 21.68 -1.57
N TYR A 164 2.90 20.82 -2.02
CA TYR A 164 3.39 20.74 -3.40
C TYR A 164 3.36 19.32 -3.95
N ILE A 165 3.21 19.23 -5.29
CA ILE A 165 3.71 18.09 -6.08
C ILE A 165 4.87 18.59 -6.95
N LEU A 166 6.00 17.91 -6.88
CA LEU A 166 7.22 18.20 -7.62
C LEU A 166 7.50 17.12 -8.67
N ASN A 167 7.93 17.54 -9.87
CA ASN A 167 8.66 16.67 -10.80
C ASN A 167 10.16 16.84 -10.52
N ILE A 168 10.86 15.76 -10.25
CA ILE A 168 12.28 15.75 -9.91
C ILE A 168 13.05 15.14 -11.07
N ASN A 169 14.03 15.88 -11.59
CA ASN A 169 14.98 15.40 -12.60
C ASN A 169 16.40 15.75 -12.17
N ASP A 170 17.30 14.78 -12.10
CA ASP A 170 18.70 14.97 -11.65
C ASP A 170 18.80 15.72 -10.29
N GLU A 171 17.98 15.34 -9.30
CA GLU A 171 17.74 16.03 -8.01
C GLU A 171 17.08 17.41 -8.08
N ALA A 172 16.87 18.00 -9.25
CA ALA A 172 16.23 19.30 -9.39
C ALA A 172 14.69 19.17 -9.35
N GLY A 173 14.07 19.69 -8.29
CA GLY A 173 12.62 19.74 -8.14
C GLY A 173 11.98 20.91 -8.87
N THR A 174 10.96 20.64 -9.70
CA THR A 174 10.09 21.64 -10.32
C THR A 174 8.68 21.50 -9.78
N VAL A 175 8.13 22.58 -9.20
CA VAL A 175 6.74 22.61 -8.73
C VAL A 175 5.78 22.44 -9.90
N MET A 176 4.94 21.41 -9.82
CA MET A 176 3.92 21.12 -10.83
C MET A 176 2.56 21.68 -10.44
N ALA A 177 2.22 21.53 -9.15
CA ALA A 177 0.98 21.97 -8.56
C ALA A 177 1.20 22.25 -7.08
N GLN A 178 0.37 23.13 -6.52
CA GLN A 178 0.47 23.54 -5.12
C GLN A 178 -0.90 23.93 -4.53
N ALA A 179 -1.01 23.88 -3.22
CA ALA A 179 -2.14 24.42 -2.46
C ALA A 179 -1.62 25.06 -1.17
N ASP A 180 -2.15 26.25 -0.84
CA ASP A 180 -1.96 26.84 0.49
C ASP A 180 -2.76 26.03 1.52
N ILE A 181 -2.27 25.95 2.76
CA ILE A 181 -2.97 25.20 3.79
C ILE A 181 -4.13 26.01 4.38
N GLU A 182 -5.30 25.36 4.51
CA GLU A 182 -6.44 25.93 5.21
C GLU A 182 -6.29 25.75 6.73
N GLY A 183 -5.72 26.75 7.41
CA GLY A 183 -5.57 26.76 8.87
C GLY A 183 -4.16 26.42 9.35
N ASP A 184 -4.05 26.05 10.61
CA ASP A 184 -2.77 25.67 11.22
C ASP A 184 -2.54 24.16 11.08
N VAL A 185 -1.33 23.78 10.66
CA VAL A 185 -0.82 22.42 10.78
C VAL A 185 -0.12 22.32 12.12
N GLU A 186 -0.50 21.34 12.94
CA GLU A 186 0.21 21.07 14.20
C GLU A 186 1.64 20.58 13.93
N GLU A 187 2.49 20.45 14.96
CA GLU A 187 3.87 19.95 14.83
C GLU A 187 3.94 18.46 14.39
N ASN A 188 2.79 17.87 14.09
CA ASN A 188 2.60 16.53 13.55
C ASN A 188 1.44 16.48 12.54
N PHE A 189 1.67 15.85 11.39
CA PHE A 189 0.64 15.65 10.36
C PHE A 189 0.78 14.30 9.68
N ARG A 190 -0.20 13.93 8.86
CA ARG A 190 -0.10 12.82 7.91
C ARG A 190 -0.14 13.35 6.49
N ILE A 191 0.85 12.98 5.69
CA ILE A 191 0.80 13.21 4.24
C ILE A 191 0.44 11.91 3.55
N VAL A 192 -0.45 11.99 2.56
CA VAL A 192 -0.85 10.85 1.72
C VAL A 192 -0.61 11.22 0.27
N PHE A 193 0.15 10.39 -0.44
CA PHE A 193 0.43 10.56 -1.85
C PHE A 193 -0.02 9.34 -2.64
N ARG A 194 -0.71 9.57 -3.76
CA ARG A 194 -1.26 8.52 -4.62
C ARG A 194 -0.88 8.75 -6.06
N GLY A 195 -0.67 7.66 -6.78
CA GLY A 195 -0.45 7.64 -8.21
C GLY A 195 -1.25 6.54 -8.89
N LYS A 196 -2.04 6.88 -9.91
CA LYS A 196 -2.73 5.93 -10.77
C LYS A 196 -2.49 6.28 -12.23
N GLY A 197 -1.61 5.51 -12.88
CA GLY A 197 -1.06 5.91 -14.17
C GLY A 197 -0.50 7.33 -14.10
N PRO A 198 -0.93 8.28 -14.94
CA PRO A 198 -0.43 9.65 -14.92
C PRO A 198 -1.04 10.56 -13.84
N GLU A 199 -2.12 10.14 -13.17
CA GLU A 199 -2.78 10.94 -12.14
C GLU A 199 -2.00 10.87 -10.83
N LEU A 200 -1.63 12.02 -10.28
CA LEU A 200 -0.92 12.18 -9.02
C LEU A 200 -1.75 13.05 -8.08
N LYS A 201 -1.99 12.58 -6.86
CA LYS A 201 -2.77 13.32 -5.85
C LYS A 201 -2.12 13.24 -4.48
N THR A 202 -1.88 14.39 -3.85
CA THR A 202 -1.43 14.47 -2.46
C THR A 202 -2.46 15.15 -1.58
N GLU A 203 -2.57 14.68 -0.35
CA GLU A 203 -3.45 15.19 0.70
C GLU A 203 -2.66 15.33 2.00
N LEU A 204 -2.89 16.43 2.73
CA LEU A 204 -2.30 16.68 4.04
C LEU A 204 -3.41 16.63 5.09
N TYR A 205 -3.18 15.96 6.21
CA TYR A 205 -4.14 15.80 7.31
C TYR A 205 -3.50 16.18 8.64
N ASN A 206 -4.26 16.85 9.49
CA ASN A 206 -3.91 16.92 10.91
C ASN A 206 -4.15 15.55 11.56
N GLN A 207 -3.28 15.13 12.48
CA GLN A 207 -3.40 13.83 13.15
C GLN A 207 -4.73 13.66 13.93
N ALA A 208 -5.29 14.78 14.40
CA ALA A 208 -6.59 14.80 15.07
C ALA A 208 -7.78 14.53 14.12
N ASP A 209 -7.61 14.68 12.80
CA ASP A 209 -8.66 14.48 11.80
C ASP A 209 -8.08 13.91 10.48
N LEU A 210 -8.05 12.57 10.39
CA LEU A 210 -7.62 11.84 9.19
C LEU A 210 -8.75 11.63 8.15
N LEU A 211 -9.94 12.22 8.38
CA LEU A 211 -11.07 12.13 7.46
C LEU A 211 -11.16 13.35 6.56
N ASN A 212 -10.76 14.52 7.05
CA ASN A 212 -10.83 15.78 6.32
C ASN A 212 -9.41 16.34 6.09
N PRO A 213 -8.90 16.34 4.85
CA PRO A 213 -7.59 16.92 4.57
C PRO A 213 -7.63 18.44 4.71
N VAL A 214 -6.56 19.02 5.26
CA VAL A 214 -6.36 20.49 5.37
C VAL A 214 -5.84 21.11 4.08
N ALA A 215 -5.30 20.28 3.17
CA ALA A 215 -4.94 20.67 1.81
C ALA A 215 -4.97 19.46 0.87
N THR A 216 -5.24 19.72 -0.40
CA THR A 216 -5.24 18.71 -1.47
C THR A 216 -4.67 19.31 -2.74
N VAL A 217 -3.80 18.56 -3.41
CA VAL A 217 -3.19 18.94 -4.69
C VAL A 217 -3.29 17.74 -5.64
N GLU A 218 -3.63 18.02 -6.89
CA GLU A 218 -3.70 17.00 -7.95
C GLU A 218 -3.04 17.52 -9.22
N VAL A 219 -2.34 16.64 -9.93
CA VAL A 219 -1.71 16.93 -11.22
C VAL A 219 -1.68 15.68 -12.10
N PHE A 220 -1.56 15.89 -13.41
CA PHE A 220 -1.39 14.83 -14.40
C PHE A 220 0.01 14.94 -15.01
N ASP A 221 0.80 13.86 -14.95
CA ASP A 221 2.13 13.81 -15.54
C ASP A 221 2.58 12.40 -15.92
N GLU A 222 3.32 12.29 -17.02
CA GLU A 222 3.79 11.02 -17.60
C GLU A 222 5.32 10.87 -17.56
N SER A 223 6.05 11.79 -16.91
CA SER A 223 7.53 11.78 -16.89
C SER A 223 8.10 10.53 -16.22
N HIS A 224 7.45 10.05 -15.14
CA HIS A 224 7.87 8.88 -14.39
C HIS A 224 6.72 7.88 -14.25
N GLU A 225 6.84 6.73 -14.91
CA GLU A 225 5.79 5.68 -14.89
C GLU A 225 5.92 4.71 -13.71
N SER A 226 7.13 4.51 -13.19
CA SER A 226 7.39 3.60 -12.07
C SER A 226 8.71 3.87 -11.36
N GLY A 227 8.85 3.37 -10.13
CA GLY A 227 10.09 3.42 -9.35
C GLY A 227 9.88 3.10 -7.88
N PHE A 228 10.88 3.39 -7.05
CA PHE A 228 10.82 3.19 -5.60
C PHE A 228 9.94 4.25 -4.93
N LEU A 229 9.43 3.92 -3.75
CA LEU A 229 8.77 4.87 -2.85
C LEU A 229 9.68 5.14 -1.64
N GLY A 230 9.55 6.31 -1.03
CA GLY A 230 10.38 6.68 0.11
C GLY A 230 9.95 7.96 0.80
N ILE A 231 10.77 8.36 1.77
CA ILE A 231 10.63 9.56 2.60
C ILE A 231 11.86 10.44 2.44
N PHE A 232 11.71 11.75 2.63
CA PHE A 232 12.82 12.68 2.49
C PHE A 232 12.57 14.02 3.18
N SER A 233 13.67 14.77 3.36
CA SER A 233 13.63 16.21 3.59
C SER A 233 14.74 16.91 2.81
N VAL A 234 14.46 18.14 2.38
CA VAL A 234 15.41 19.07 1.76
C VAL A 234 15.20 20.47 2.31
N SER A 235 16.29 21.14 2.66
CA SER A 235 16.26 22.51 3.15
C SER A 235 16.07 23.51 2.01
N ASP A 236 15.46 24.66 2.29
CA ASP A 236 15.35 25.75 1.31
C ASP A 236 16.63 26.58 1.15
N ASP A 237 17.58 26.47 2.08
CA ASP A 237 18.85 27.21 2.02
C ASP A 237 20.03 26.36 2.47
N VAL A 238 21.21 26.60 1.89
CA VAL A 238 22.44 25.85 2.21
C VAL A 238 22.87 25.96 3.68
N SER A 239 22.42 27.00 4.38
CA SER A 239 22.70 27.27 5.79
C SER A 239 21.58 26.83 6.75
N VAL A 240 20.42 26.43 6.23
CA VAL A 240 19.30 25.93 7.02
C VAL A 240 19.39 24.41 7.12
N PRO A 241 19.28 23.81 8.32
CA PRO A 241 19.34 22.35 8.48
C PRO A 241 18.06 21.67 7.97
N ILE A 242 18.11 20.34 7.84
CA ILE A 242 16.91 19.50 7.88
C ILE A 242 16.89 18.75 9.21
N ASP A 243 15.71 18.63 9.78
CA ASP A 243 15.44 17.81 10.96
C ASP A 243 13.97 17.42 10.95
N VAL A 244 13.70 16.17 10.64
CA VAL A 244 12.34 15.65 10.48
C VAL A 244 12.28 14.24 11.03
N THR A 245 11.14 13.88 11.63
CA THR A 245 10.88 12.54 12.13
C THR A 245 9.65 11.96 11.43
N PHE A 246 9.75 10.69 11.03
CA PHE A 246 8.71 9.93 10.34
C PHE A 246 8.19 8.81 11.23
N ASP A 247 6.91 8.53 11.13
CA ASP A 247 6.24 7.44 11.85
C ASP A 247 5.10 6.82 11.00
N ASN A 248 4.68 5.60 11.32
CA ASN A 248 3.55 4.89 10.68
C ASN A 248 3.57 4.93 9.15
N TYR A 249 4.71 4.57 8.54
CA TYR A 249 4.85 4.49 7.09
C TYR A 249 4.03 3.34 6.52
N ILE A 250 3.31 3.60 5.44
CA ILE A 250 2.67 2.58 4.61
C ILE A 250 2.86 2.91 3.14
N ALA A 251 3.10 1.88 2.34
CA ALA A 251 3.13 1.92 0.88
C ALA A 251 2.40 0.70 0.32
N ALA A 252 1.58 0.90 -0.71
CA ALA A 252 0.84 -0.15 -1.38
C ALA A 252 0.59 0.20 -2.85
N GLU A 253 0.29 -0.78 -3.71
CA GLU A 253 -0.08 -0.52 -5.12
C GLU A 253 -1.41 0.23 -5.26
N GLU A 254 -2.28 0.10 -4.25
CA GLU A 254 -3.58 0.77 -4.18
C GLU A 254 -3.88 1.22 -2.75
N GLU A 255 -4.81 2.17 -2.61
CA GLU A 255 -5.25 2.64 -1.30
C GLU A 255 -5.85 1.48 -0.49
N PRO A 256 -5.34 1.21 0.72
CA PRO A 256 -5.93 0.22 1.61
C PRO A 256 -7.41 0.52 1.81
N TYR A 257 -8.22 -0.54 1.79
CA TYR A 257 -9.65 -0.40 2.04
C TYR A 257 -9.87 0.20 3.44
N ARG A 258 -10.50 1.38 3.50
CA ARG A 258 -10.91 1.97 4.78
C ARG A 258 -12.09 1.18 5.31
N PHE A 259 -11.87 0.48 6.42
CA PHE A 259 -12.94 -0.12 7.19
C PHE A 259 -13.79 0.99 7.81
N GLU A 260 -15.08 1.00 7.50
CA GLU A 260 -16.02 1.94 8.09
C GLU A 260 -17.09 1.16 8.88
N LEU A 261 -17.06 1.32 10.20
CA LEU A 261 -18.02 0.73 11.10
C LEU A 261 -19.37 1.43 10.96
N ILE A 262 -20.43 0.67 10.67
CA ILE A 262 -21.81 1.16 10.67
C ILE A 262 -22.33 1.17 12.12
N GLY A 263 -22.06 0.09 12.85
CA GLY A 263 -22.43 0.00 14.26
C GLY A 263 -22.13 -1.36 14.86
N ALA A 264 -22.30 -1.44 16.18
CA ALA A 264 -22.28 -2.68 16.92
C ALA A 264 -23.58 -2.81 17.73
N THR A 265 -24.26 -3.94 17.58
CA THR A 265 -25.47 -4.28 18.34
C THR A 265 -25.16 -5.42 19.28
N ILE A 266 -25.56 -5.29 20.55
CA ILE A 266 -25.34 -6.33 21.57
C ILE A 266 -26.67 -6.97 21.93
N GLU A 267 -26.76 -8.29 21.77
CA GLU A 267 -27.92 -9.09 22.16
C GLU A 267 -27.46 -10.23 23.09
N GLY A 268 -27.72 -10.07 24.39
CA GLY A 268 -27.26 -11.05 25.39
C GLY A 268 -25.74 -11.07 25.51
N ASN A 269 -25.12 -12.19 25.13
CA ASN A 269 -23.67 -12.40 25.15
C ASN A 269 -23.06 -12.37 23.74
N GLU A 270 -23.79 -11.86 22.75
CA GLU A 270 -23.31 -11.72 21.38
C GLU A 270 -23.25 -10.23 21.01
N MET A 271 -22.22 -9.86 20.25
CA MET A 271 -22.08 -8.55 19.62
C MET A 271 -22.00 -8.76 18.11
N THR A 272 -22.96 -8.21 17.39
CA THR A 272 -22.96 -8.14 15.93
C THR A 272 -22.37 -6.81 15.49
N ILE A 273 -21.30 -6.86 14.72
CA ILE A 273 -20.64 -5.70 14.13
C ILE A 273 -21.06 -5.61 12.67
N GLU A 274 -21.62 -4.47 12.28
CA GLU A 274 -22.00 -4.14 10.90
C GLU A 274 -21.02 -3.11 10.35
N PHE A 275 -20.55 -3.30 9.13
CA PHE A 275 -19.57 -2.45 8.48
C PHE A 275 -19.84 -2.33 6.98
N TYR A 276 -19.34 -1.26 6.37
CA TYR A 276 -19.42 -1.12 4.93
C TYR A 276 -18.50 -2.13 4.26
N SER A 277 -19.01 -2.84 3.25
CA SER A 277 -18.27 -3.85 2.49
C SER A 277 -18.47 -3.65 0.99
N LYS A 278 -17.59 -4.24 0.18
CA LYS A 278 -17.75 -4.29 -1.28
C LYS A 278 -18.29 -5.66 -1.70
N PRO A 279 -19.22 -5.72 -2.67
CA PRO A 279 -19.65 -7.00 -3.24
C PRO A 279 -18.48 -7.78 -3.83
N GLY A 280 -18.43 -9.09 -3.56
CA GLY A 280 -17.40 -9.99 -4.10
C GLY A 280 -16.04 -9.94 -3.41
N ILE A 281 -15.89 -9.15 -2.34
CA ILE A 281 -14.69 -9.15 -1.50
C ILE A 281 -14.89 -10.12 -0.34
N ILE A 282 -13.88 -10.94 -0.05
CA ILE A 282 -13.85 -11.80 1.13
C ILE A 282 -13.07 -11.08 2.22
N TYR A 283 -13.60 -11.08 3.43
CA TYR A 283 -12.99 -10.46 4.60
C TYR A 283 -12.56 -11.54 5.60
N SER A 284 -11.30 -11.44 6.06
CA SER A 284 -10.82 -12.10 7.26
C SER A 284 -10.84 -11.14 8.43
N ILE A 285 -11.22 -11.66 9.59
CA ILE A 285 -11.36 -10.95 10.84
C ILE A 285 -10.53 -11.67 11.89
N GLU A 286 -9.64 -10.90 12.51
CA GLU A 286 -8.88 -11.33 13.68
C GLU A 286 -9.34 -10.51 14.88
N GLU A 287 -9.38 -11.12 16.07
CA GLU A 287 -9.59 -10.41 17.33
C GLU A 287 -8.37 -10.44 18.24
N SER A 288 -8.30 -9.46 19.13
CA SER A 288 -7.31 -9.38 20.19
C SER A 288 -7.94 -8.77 21.44
N THR A 289 -7.43 -9.16 22.61
CA THR A 289 -7.77 -8.52 23.90
C THR A 289 -6.66 -7.60 24.40
N ASP A 290 -5.47 -7.63 23.77
CA ASP A 290 -4.27 -6.95 24.23
C ASP A 290 -3.49 -6.21 23.14
N LEU A 291 -4.00 -6.22 21.90
CA LEU A 291 -3.38 -5.70 20.67
C LEU A 291 -2.09 -6.42 20.24
N LYS A 292 -1.68 -7.49 20.92
CA LYS A 292 -0.43 -8.22 20.67
C LYS A 292 -0.69 -9.58 20.06
N LEU A 293 -1.54 -10.37 20.70
CA LEU A 293 -1.95 -11.68 20.21
C LEU A 293 -3.24 -11.51 19.42
N TRP A 294 -3.21 -11.99 18.18
CA TRP A 294 -4.33 -11.92 17.25
C TRP A 294 -4.79 -13.33 16.93
N GLU A 295 -6.07 -13.59 17.13
CA GLU A 295 -6.71 -14.87 16.85
C GLU A 295 -7.70 -14.68 15.70
N GLU A 296 -7.63 -15.54 14.70
CA GLU A 296 -8.58 -15.53 13.58
C GLU A 296 -9.96 -15.98 14.06
N ILE A 297 -10.97 -15.18 13.75
CA ILE A 297 -12.38 -15.49 14.03
C ILE A 297 -13.00 -16.18 12.81
N ASP A 298 -12.79 -15.58 11.65
CA ASP A 298 -13.34 -16.00 10.36
C ASP A 298 -12.46 -15.45 9.25
N ASP A 299 -12.26 -16.21 8.18
CA ASP A 299 -11.49 -15.84 6.99
C ASP A 299 -12.34 -15.81 5.71
N SER A 300 -13.65 -16.01 5.84
CA SER A 300 -14.56 -16.34 4.74
C SER A 300 -15.79 -15.44 4.65
N ILE A 301 -15.76 -14.27 5.28
CA ILE A 301 -16.91 -13.38 5.30
C ILE A 301 -17.05 -12.71 3.94
N GLU A 302 -17.99 -13.21 3.15
CA GLU A 302 -18.30 -12.64 1.84
C GLU A 302 -19.04 -11.31 1.98
N GLY A 303 -18.65 -10.32 1.19
CA GLY A 303 -19.46 -9.14 0.92
C GLY A 303 -20.71 -9.54 0.12
N GLU A 304 -21.71 -10.11 0.81
CA GLU A 304 -22.74 -10.91 0.15
C GLU A 304 -23.65 -10.08 -0.78
N LEU A 305 -24.14 -8.91 -0.36
CA LEU A 305 -25.13 -8.16 -1.16
C LEU A 305 -25.17 -6.66 -0.82
N GLY A 306 -24.36 -5.85 -1.50
CA GLY A 306 -24.44 -4.39 -1.45
C GLY A 306 -23.23 -3.74 -0.76
N ASP A 307 -23.46 -2.60 -0.12
CA ASP A 307 -22.42 -1.81 0.54
C ASP A 307 -22.16 -2.22 1.99
N ARG A 308 -22.71 -3.36 2.49
CA ARG A 308 -22.69 -3.71 3.92
C ARG A 308 -22.54 -5.21 4.17
N THR A 309 -21.85 -5.54 5.26
CA THR A 309 -21.64 -6.89 5.79
C THR A 309 -21.63 -6.86 7.31
N SER A 310 -21.83 -8.01 7.93
CA SER A 310 -21.74 -8.13 9.39
C SER A 310 -21.15 -9.46 9.84
N PHE A 311 -20.59 -9.48 11.04
CA PHE A 311 -20.17 -10.68 11.75
C PHE A 311 -20.55 -10.60 13.22
N THR A 312 -20.63 -11.75 13.88
CA THR A 312 -21.02 -11.84 15.29
C THR A 312 -19.90 -12.49 16.10
N VAL A 313 -19.63 -11.92 17.27
CA VAL A 313 -18.61 -12.40 18.22
C VAL A 313 -19.18 -12.47 19.63
N ASP A 314 -18.53 -13.26 20.48
CA ASP A 314 -18.83 -13.30 21.90
C ASP A 314 -18.56 -11.94 22.56
N TYR A 315 -19.57 -11.44 23.27
CA TYR A 315 -19.53 -10.22 24.05
C TYR A 315 -19.46 -10.53 25.55
N LEU A 316 -18.40 -10.02 26.18
CA LEU A 316 -18.21 -10.05 27.62
C LEU A 316 -18.20 -8.62 28.16
N LYS A 317 -19.17 -8.33 29.03
CA LYS A 317 -19.33 -6.98 29.58
C LYS A 317 -18.11 -6.60 30.43
N GLY A 318 -17.47 -5.49 30.07
CA GLY A 318 -16.31 -4.95 30.78
C GLY A 318 -14.97 -5.40 30.20
N GLU A 319 -14.98 -6.22 29.16
CA GLU A 319 -13.78 -6.58 28.40
C GLU A 319 -13.70 -5.72 27.13
N SER A 320 -12.48 -5.29 26.80
CA SER A 320 -12.19 -4.65 25.52
C SER A 320 -11.74 -5.71 24.53
N LYS A 321 -12.37 -5.70 23.35
CA LYS A 321 -11.92 -6.47 22.19
C LYS A 321 -11.51 -5.50 21.07
N PHE A 322 -10.45 -5.86 20.38
CA PHE A 322 -9.93 -5.18 19.21
C PHE A 322 -10.08 -6.10 18.02
N PHE A 323 -10.35 -5.53 16.84
CA PHE A 323 -10.54 -6.28 15.62
C PHE A 323 -9.60 -5.77 14.53
N ARG A 324 -9.05 -6.69 13.75
CA ARG A 324 -8.32 -6.41 12.50
C ARG A 324 -9.10 -7.03 11.35
N PHE A 325 -9.18 -6.28 10.25
CA PHE A 325 -9.89 -6.68 9.05
C PHE A 325 -8.89 -6.76 7.91
N LYS A 326 -8.90 -7.88 7.20
CA LYS A 326 -8.12 -8.08 5.98
C LYS A 326 -9.11 -8.37 4.86
N SER A 327 -9.14 -7.53 3.85
CA SER A 327 -9.90 -7.83 2.63
C SER A 327 -9.01 -8.58 1.64
N PHE A 328 -9.51 -9.68 1.13
CA PHE A 328 -8.95 -10.37 -0.04
C PHE A 328 -9.83 -10.02 -1.23
N GLY A 329 -9.28 -9.24 -2.16
CA GLY A 329 -9.99 -8.88 -3.38
C GLY A 329 -9.97 -9.98 -4.42
N GLU A 330 -11.07 -10.11 -5.18
CA GLU A 330 -11.06 -10.75 -6.48
C GLU A 330 -10.26 -9.90 -7.49
N GLU A 331 -9.55 -10.62 -8.37
CA GLU A 331 -8.77 -10.15 -9.53
C GLU A 331 -9.54 -9.23 -10.49
#